data_AF-A0A8S3QPW3-F1
#
_entry.id   AF-A0A8S3QPW3-F1
#
_cell.length_a   1.000
_cell.length_b   1.000
_cell.length_c   1.000
_cell.angle_alpha   90.00
_cell.angle_beta   90.00
_cell.angle_gamma   90.00
#
_symmetry.space_group_name_H-M   'P 1'
#
loop_
_entity.id
_entity.type
_entity.pdbx_description
1 polymer ?
#
loop_
_entity_poly.entity_id
_entity_poly.type
_entity_poly.pdbx_seq_one_letter_code
_entity_poly.pdbx_strand_id
1 'polypeptide(L)'
;MSWGREFHKKAVLNDMSTKTMEENAILETLVEIYKRADSWTFQRRILTTIVKDMELQDVQKLIPGLTRYKFNQAKEHIEQFGVGEPVTTKKLSREKYTVSQLDHFIDFITSGQIVKDQPFGEKTLKMETGELIIIPTVIRSLTPSSIISQYVALCNEENVKPLDNKLMVNNIIVKYKYTDVEIEGCNVYESSAPGNGKFETLT
;
A
#
# COMPACT_ATOMS: atom_id res chain seq x y z
N MET A 1 6.18 51.88 -56.30
CA MET A 1 6.83 51.05 -55.25
C MET A 1 5.77 50.23 -54.51
N SER A 2 5.37 49.08 -55.04
CA SER A 2 4.33 48.21 -54.44
C SER A 2 4.85 46.79 -54.20
N TRP A 3 6.12 46.65 -53.83
CA TRP A 3 6.73 45.34 -53.55
C TRP A 3 6.87 45.08 -52.03
N GLY A 4 7.10 46.12 -51.22
CA GLY A 4 7.31 45.98 -49.76
C GLY A 4 6.11 45.46 -48.95
N ARG A 5 4.87 45.78 -49.36
CA ARG A 5 3.65 45.30 -48.66
C ARG A 5 3.34 43.83 -48.94
N GLU A 6 3.73 43.31 -50.10
CA GLU A 6 3.50 41.90 -50.45
C GLU A 6 4.50 40.97 -49.76
N PHE A 7 5.77 41.39 -49.65
CA PHE A 7 6.76 40.64 -48.88
C PHE A 7 6.42 40.56 -47.40
N HIS A 8 5.96 41.66 -46.81
CA HIS A 8 5.54 41.66 -45.41
C HIS A 8 4.33 40.75 -45.17
N LYS A 9 3.33 40.79 -46.06
CA LYS A 9 2.18 39.86 -45.99
C LYS A 9 2.60 38.39 -46.13
N LYS A 10 3.53 38.07 -47.05
CA LYS A 10 4.04 36.70 -47.23
C LYS A 10 4.84 36.23 -46.00
N ALA A 11 5.65 37.09 -45.39
CA ALA A 11 6.41 36.77 -44.19
C ALA A 11 5.49 36.49 -42.98
N VAL A 12 4.46 37.33 -42.78
CA VAL A 12 3.46 37.13 -41.70
C VAL A 12 2.63 35.88 -41.91
N LEU A 13 2.22 35.57 -43.14
CA LEU A 13 1.48 34.34 -43.44
C LEU A 13 2.35 33.08 -43.21
N ASN A 14 3.64 33.15 -43.53
CA ASN A 14 4.56 32.04 -43.30
C ASN A 14 4.80 31.81 -41.81
N ASP A 15 5.01 32.88 -41.03
CA ASP A 15 5.19 32.84 -39.57
C ASP A 15 3.95 32.31 -38.83
N MET A 16 2.75 32.72 -39.26
CA MET A 16 1.49 32.18 -38.75
C MET A 16 1.32 30.70 -39.11
N SER A 17 1.69 30.31 -40.34
CA SER A 17 1.61 28.91 -40.79
C SER A 17 2.57 28.00 -40.02
N THR A 18 3.81 28.46 -39.75
CA THR A 18 4.78 27.69 -38.96
C THR A 18 4.33 27.53 -37.52
N LYS A 19 3.79 28.60 -36.91
CA LYS A 19 3.27 28.56 -35.54
C LYS A 19 2.08 27.58 -35.39
N THR A 20 1.15 27.60 -36.34
CA THR A 20 0.02 26.64 -36.32
C THR A 20 0.47 25.18 -36.51
N MET A 21 1.56 24.95 -37.24
CA MET A 21 2.11 23.61 -37.45
C MET A 21 2.77 23.07 -36.16
N GLU A 22 3.49 23.92 -35.44
CA GLU A 22 4.10 23.59 -34.14
C GLU A 22 3.03 23.31 -33.06
N GLU A 23 1.98 24.13 -32.99
CA GLU A 23 0.86 23.93 -32.06
C GLU A 23 0.15 22.58 -32.30
N ASN A 24 -0.06 22.20 -33.56
CA ASN A 24 -0.63 20.90 -33.92
C ASN A 24 0.29 19.73 -33.54
N ALA A 25 1.60 19.86 -33.77
CA ALA A 25 2.56 18.83 -33.40
C ALA A 25 2.58 18.60 -31.88
N ILE A 26 2.59 19.68 -31.09
CA ILE A 26 2.52 19.59 -29.62
C ILE A 26 1.22 18.89 -29.19
N LEU A 27 0.11 19.27 -29.78
CA LEU A 27 -1.19 18.70 -29.48
C LEU A 27 -1.27 17.19 -29.82
N GLU A 28 -0.70 16.77 -30.95
CA GLU A 28 -0.56 15.36 -31.30
C GLU A 28 0.28 14.60 -30.28
N THR A 29 1.43 15.15 -29.85
CA THR A 29 2.25 14.51 -28.82
C THR A 29 1.50 14.33 -27.50
N LEU A 30 0.70 15.32 -27.08
CA LEU A 30 -0.12 15.22 -25.87
C LEU A 30 -1.18 14.10 -25.99
N VAL A 31 -1.78 13.95 -27.17
CA VAL A 31 -2.74 12.87 -27.45
C VAL A 31 -2.06 11.51 -27.39
N GLU A 32 -0.84 11.37 -27.91
CA GLU A 32 -0.06 10.14 -27.82
C GLU A 32 0.30 9.78 -26.37
N ILE A 33 0.76 10.75 -25.59
CA ILE A 33 1.08 10.55 -24.17
C ILE A 33 -0.20 10.17 -23.41
N TYR A 34 -1.34 10.79 -23.71
CA TYR A 34 -2.65 10.42 -23.14
C TYR A 34 -3.02 8.96 -23.44
N LYS A 35 -2.81 8.49 -24.67
CA LYS A 35 -3.12 7.11 -25.09
C LYS A 35 -2.22 6.08 -24.43
N ARG A 36 -0.94 6.41 -24.20
CA ARG A 36 0.04 5.54 -23.55
C ARG A 36 -0.09 5.51 -22.02
N ALA A 37 -0.76 6.49 -21.41
CA ALA A 37 -0.86 6.59 -19.97
C ALA A 37 -1.67 5.44 -19.35
N ASP A 38 -1.06 4.71 -18.41
CA ASP A 38 -1.68 3.57 -17.72
C ASP A 38 -2.64 3.96 -16.58
N SER A 39 -2.46 5.15 -16.00
CA SER A 39 -3.27 5.63 -14.88
C SER A 39 -4.21 6.74 -15.31
N TRP A 40 -5.47 6.66 -14.86
CA TRP A 40 -6.42 7.75 -15.02
C TRP A 40 -5.94 9.07 -14.41
N THR A 41 -5.15 9.02 -13.32
CA THR A 41 -4.59 10.23 -12.71
C THR A 41 -3.64 10.96 -13.68
N PHE A 42 -2.78 10.21 -14.36
CA PHE A 42 -1.85 10.74 -15.35
C PHE A 42 -2.59 11.18 -16.63
N GLN A 43 -3.54 10.36 -17.11
CA GLN A 43 -4.44 10.73 -18.22
C GLN A 43 -5.19 12.03 -17.94
N ARG A 44 -5.74 12.21 -16.73
CA ARG A 44 -6.49 13.41 -16.34
C ARG A 44 -5.60 14.65 -16.37
N ARG A 45 -4.35 14.56 -15.90
CA ARG A 45 -3.39 15.67 -15.94
C ARG A 45 -3.12 16.13 -17.36
N ILE A 46 -2.83 15.21 -18.27
CA ILE A 46 -2.62 15.53 -19.69
C ILE A 46 -3.89 16.11 -20.30
N LEU A 47 -5.04 15.49 -20.01
CA LEU A 47 -6.35 15.93 -20.52
C LEU A 47 -6.71 17.33 -20.05
N THR A 48 -6.36 17.73 -18.82
CA THR A 48 -6.62 19.11 -18.34
C THR A 48 -5.88 20.16 -19.16
N THR A 49 -4.73 19.83 -19.74
CA THR A 49 -3.97 20.73 -20.62
C THR A 49 -4.71 20.95 -21.92
N ILE A 50 -5.27 19.89 -22.52
CA ILE A 50 -6.04 19.94 -23.78
C ILE A 50 -7.39 20.63 -23.57
N VAL A 51 -8.10 20.27 -22.50
CA VAL A 51 -9.48 20.73 -22.23
C VAL A 51 -9.54 22.19 -21.77
N LYS A 52 -8.41 22.81 -21.38
CA LYS A 52 -8.38 24.21 -20.96
C LYS A 52 -8.96 25.14 -22.03
N ASP A 53 -8.49 24.99 -23.26
CA ASP A 53 -8.75 25.89 -24.39
C ASP A 53 -9.63 25.27 -25.49
N MET A 54 -10.23 24.09 -25.23
CA MET A 54 -11.02 23.35 -26.23
C MET A 54 -12.40 22.94 -25.72
N GLU A 55 -13.35 22.85 -26.65
CA GLU A 55 -14.70 22.32 -26.40
C GLU A 55 -14.75 20.79 -26.54
N LEU A 56 -15.76 20.16 -25.94
CA LEU A 56 -15.93 18.71 -25.94
C LEU A 56 -15.91 18.11 -27.35
N GLN A 57 -16.56 18.75 -28.32
CA GLN A 57 -16.64 18.26 -29.70
C GLN A 57 -15.26 18.19 -30.35
N ASP A 58 -14.41 19.19 -30.13
CA ASP A 58 -13.08 19.23 -30.73
C ASP A 58 -12.13 18.24 -30.06
N VAL A 59 -12.21 18.10 -28.73
CA VAL A 59 -11.43 17.08 -28.01
C VAL A 59 -11.85 15.66 -28.43
N GLN A 60 -13.13 15.43 -28.74
CA GLN A 60 -13.59 14.13 -29.24
C GLN A 60 -13.09 13.81 -30.65
N LYS A 61 -12.83 14.80 -31.50
CA LYS A 61 -12.17 14.60 -32.80
C LYS A 61 -10.73 14.12 -32.63
N LEU A 62 -10.03 14.66 -31.62
CA LEU A 62 -8.64 14.31 -31.31
C LEU A 62 -8.51 12.96 -30.60
N ILE A 63 -9.41 12.69 -29.67
CA ILE A 63 -9.45 11.47 -28.84
C ILE A 63 -10.81 10.80 -29.05
N PRO A 64 -10.96 9.99 -30.11
CA PRO A 64 -12.21 9.28 -30.37
C PRO A 64 -12.50 8.33 -29.21
N GLY A 65 -13.75 8.37 -28.72
CA GLY A 65 -14.20 7.59 -27.57
C GLY A 65 -14.03 8.28 -26.21
N LEU A 66 -13.57 9.53 -26.16
CA LEU A 66 -13.59 10.31 -24.92
C LEU A 66 -15.03 10.55 -24.46
N THR A 67 -15.34 10.11 -23.24
CA THR A 67 -16.66 10.29 -22.66
C THR A 67 -16.84 11.70 -22.09
N ARG A 68 -18.08 12.22 -22.14
CA ARG A 68 -18.44 13.49 -21.50
C ARG A 68 -18.09 13.52 -20.01
N TYR A 69 -18.17 12.37 -19.34
CA TYR A 69 -17.75 12.23 -17.95
C TYR A 69 -16.27 12.55 -17.74
N LYS A 70 -15.36 11.97 -18.55
CA LYS A 70 -13.91 12.23 -18.44
C LYS A 70 -13.58 13.69 -18.74
N PHE A 71 -14.29 14.31 -19.69
CA PHE A 71 -14.15 15.74 -20.00
C PHE A 71 -14.57 16.62 -18.81
N ASN A 72 -15.74 16.37 -18.23
CA ASN A 72 -16.23 17.14 -17.08
C ASN A 72 -15.31 16.97 -15.86
N GLN A 73 -14.84 15.75 -15.59
CA GLN A 73 -13.85 15.48 -14.54
C GLN A 73 -12.52 16.24 -14.73
N ALA A 74 -12.13 16.52 -15.98
CA ALA A 74 -10.95 17.33 -16.27
C ALA A 74 -11.24 18.84 -16.04
N LYS A 75 -12.41 19.35 -16.45
CA LYS A 75 -12.82 20.74 -16.17
C LYS A 75 -12.93 20.99 -14.66
N GLU A 76 -13.61 20.11 -13.93
CA GLU A 76 -13.73 20.18 -12.46
C GLU A 76 -12.36 20.17 -11.79
N HIS A 77 -11.43 19.36 -12.29
CA HIS A 77 -10.05 19.35 -11.79
C HIS A 77 -9.33 20.67 -12.03
N ILE A 78 -9.51 21.30 -13.19
CA ILE A 78 -8.94 22.63 -13.47
C ILE A 78 -9.47 23.66 -12.48
N GLU A 79 -10.78 23.63 -12.20
CA GLU A 79 -11.42 24.54 -11.24
C GLU A 79 -10.91 24.34 -9.81
N GLN A 80 -10.68 23.10 -9.38
CA GLN A 80 -10.28 22.77 -8.01
C GLN A 80 -8.77 22.89 -7.75
N PHE A 81 -7.93 22.47 -8.70
CA PHE A 81 -6.48 22.32 -8.49
C PHE A 81 -5.63 23.07 -9.52
N GLY A 82 -6.22 23.51 -10.63
CA GLY A 82 -5.49 24.09 -11.75
C GLY A 82 -5.10 23.07 -12.83
N VAL A 83 -4.45 23.58 -13.88
CA VAL A 83 -4.10 22.82 -15.09
C VAL A 83 -2.84 21.98 -14.85
N GLY A 84 -2.89 20.68 -15.14
CA GLY A 84 -1.73 19.78 -15.07
C GLY A 84 -1.28 19.37 -13.65
N GLU A 85 -1.89 19.95 -12.63
CA GLU A 85 -1.49 19.77 -11.24
C GLU A 85 -1.74 18.33 -10.76
N PRO A 86 -0.80 17.68 -10.07
CA PRO A 86 -1.06 16.38 -9.48
C PRO A 86 -2.05 16.49 -8.32
N VAL A 87 -3.07 15.62 -8.30
CA VAL A 87 -3.86 15.39 -7.09
C VAL A 87 -2.94 14.71 -6.08
N THR A 88 -2.41 15.49 -5.14
CA THR A 88 -1.69 14.96 -3.99
C THR A 88 -2.69 14.25 -3.09
N THR A 89 -2.98 12.99 -3.41
CA THR A 89 -3.61 12.10 -2.45
C THR A 89 -2.59 11.89 -1.34
N LYS A 90 -2.66 12.68 -0.28
CA LYS A 90 -2.05 12.28 0.98
C LYS A 90 -2.65 10.92 1.27
N LYS A 91 -1.86 9.85 1.10
CA LYS A 91 -2.18 8.57 1.69
C LYS A 91 -2.24 8.85 3.18
N LEU A 92 -3.42 9.18 3.67
CA LEU A 92 -3.71 9.15 5.08
C LEU A 92 -3.54 7.68 5.44
N SER A 93 -2.33 7.30 5.84
CA SER A 93 -2.15 6.14 6.69
C SER A 93 -3.05 6.46 7.86
N ARG A 94 -4.26 5.89 7.86
CA ARG A 94 -5.12 5.96 9.02
C ARG A 94 -4.35 5.15 10.05
N GLU A 95 -3.54 5.81 10.85
CA GLU A 95 -2.99 5.23 12.06
C GLU A 95 -4.20 4.92 12.93
N LYS A 96 -4.67 3.68 12.82
CA LYS A 96 -5.87 3.21 13.51
C LYS A 96 -5.62 2.94 15.00
N TYR A 97 -4.41 3.20 15.48
CA TYR A 97 -3.96 2.94 16.85
C TYR A 97 -2.92 3.97 17.28
N THR A 98 -2.81 4.20 18.58
CA THR A 98 -1.73 5.00 19.18
C THR A 98 -0.54 4.10 19.51
N VAL A 99 0.67 4.67 19.60
CA VAL A 99 1.90 3.94 19.99
C VAL A 99 1.71 3.24 21.34
N SER A 100 1.07 3.91 22.30
CA SER A 100 0.77 3.35 23.63
C SER A 100 -0.13 2.11 23.58
N GLN A 101 -1.08 2.04 22.64
CA GLN A 101 -1.91 0.83 22.48
C GLN A 101 -1.13 -0.34 21.88
N LEU A 102 -0.13 -0.05 21.03
CA LEU A 102 0.75 -1.08 20.48
C LEU A 102 1.69 -1.61 21.55
N ASP A 103 2.36 -0.74 22.31
CA ASP A 103 3.28 -1.14 23.38
C ASP A 103 2.57 -2.00 24.42
N HIS A 104 1.36 -1.60 24.85
CA HIS A 104 0.54 -2.38 25.78
C HIS A 104 0.21 -3.79 25.25
N PHE A 105 -0.08 -3.92 23.96
CA PHE A 105 -0.31 -5.22 23.34
C PHE A 105 0.97 -6.06 23.25
N ILE A 106 2.12 -5.43 22.95
CA ILE A 106 3.43 -6.10 22.94
C ILE A 106 3.79 -6.60 24.34
N ASP A 107 3.60 -5.77 25.37
CA ASP A 107 3.80 -6.13 26.76
C ASP A 107 2.88 -7.30 27.16
N PHE A 108 1.63 -7.30 26.70
CA PHE A 108 0.72 -8.42 26.93
C PHE A 108 1.20 -9.73 26.28
N ILE A 109 1.61 -9.73 25.01
CA ILE A 109 2.06 -10.94 24.30
C ILE A 109 3.42 -11.46 24.74
N THR A 110 4.27 -10.58 25.27
CA THR A 110 5.59 -10.93 25.81
C THR A 110 5.55 -11.27 27.29
N SER A 111 4.54 -10.78 28.01
CA SER A 111 4.27 -11.17 29.39
C SER A 111 3.79 -12.62 29.44
N GLY A 112 4.42 -13.44 30.29
CA GLY A 112 4.08 -14.85 30.51
C GLY A 112 2.68 -15.11 31.11
N GLN A 113 1.80 -14.11 31.15
CA GLN A 113 0.44 -14.15 31.69
C GLN A 113 -0.55 -14.90 30.79
N ILE A 114 -0.22 -15.15 29.52
CA ILE A 114 -1.07 -15.86 28.55
C ILE A 114 -1.14 -17.39 28.84
N VAL A 115 -0.40 -17.85 29.85
CA VAL A 115 -0.03 -19.26 30.10
C VAL A 115 -0.88 -19.93 31.19
N LYS A 116 -2.19 -19.71 31.24
CA LYS A 116 -3.03 -20.40 32.25
C LYS A 116 -3.74 -21.66 31.75
N ASP A 117 -3.90 -21.85 30.44
CA ASP A 117 -4.72 -22.94 29.89
C ASP A 117 -3.99 -23.94 28.96
N GLN A 118 -2.65 -23.98 28.91
CA GLN A 118 -1.95 -24.91 27.99
C GLN A 118 -0.72 -25.59 28.61
N PRO A 119 -0.45 -26.89 28.33
CA PRO A 119 0.59 -27.63 29.03
C PRO A 119 1.98 -27.08 28.71
N PHE A 120 2.76 -27.05 29.78
CA PHE A 120 4.13 -26.57 29.92
C PHE A 120 5.09 -27.18 28.89
N GLY A 121 5.87 -26.33 28.20
CA GLY A 121 6.93 -26.76 27.28
C GLY A 121 7.68 -25.61 26.60
N GLU A 122 9.01 -25.67 26.59
CA GLU A 122 9.91 -24.70 25.95
C GLU A 122 10.59 -25.37 24.74
N LYS A 123 10.71 -24.65 23.61
CA LYS A 123 11.50 -25.10 22.44
C LYS A 123 12.65 -24.12 22.20
N THR A 124 13.85 -24.64 22.00
CA THR A 124 15.05 -23.86 21.71
C THR A 124 15.25 -23.72 20.20
N LEU A 125 15.36 -22.49 19.72
CA LEU A 125 15.86 -22.17 18.39
C LEU A 125 17.36 -21.94 18.48
N LYS A 126 18.12 -22.65 17.65
CA LYS A 126 19.55 -22.39 17.48
C LYS A 126 19.74 -21.54 16.24
N MET A 127 20.25 -20.33 16.44
CA MET A 127 20.62 -19.42 15.36
C MET A 127 21.89 -19.94 14.66
N GLU A 128 22.10 -19.57 13.40
CA GLU A 128 23.35 -19.91 12.68
C GLU A 128 24.61 -19.34 13.37
N THR A 129 24.42 -18.26 14.15
CA THR A 129 25.44 -17.64 15.02
C THR A 129 25.81 -18.49 16.24
N GLY A 130 25.08 -19.59 16.50
CA GLY A 130 25.27 -20.46 17.65
C GLY A 130 24.50 -20.06 18.90
N GLU A 131 23.79 -18.92 18.89
CA GLU A 131 22.95 -18.46 20.00
C GLU A 131 21.66 -19.29 20.11
N LEU A 132 21.25 -19.56 21.36
CA LEU A 132 20.05 -20.33 21.68
C LEU A 132 18.95 -19.40 22.17
N ILE A 133 17.84 -19.31 21.44
CA ILE A 133 16.65 -18.54 21.81
C ILE A 133 15.58 -19.50 22.30
N ILE A 134 15.12 -19.32 23.54
CA ILE A 134 14.07 -20.15 24.15
C ILE A 134 12.71 -19.53 23.82
N ILE A 135 11.88 -20.25 23.08
CA ILE A 135 10.51 -19.83 22.78
C ILE A 135 9.53 -20.73 23.54
N PRO A 136 8.66 -20.16 24.40
CA PRO A 136 7.57 -20.89 25.03
C PRO A 136 6.58 -21.41 23.97
N THR A 137 6.26 -22.70 24.03
CA THR A 137 5.35 -23.38 23.07
C THR A 137 3.96 -22.74 23.04
N VAL A 138 3.58 -22.09 24.15
CA VAL A 138 2.29 -21.45 24.41
C VAL A 138 1.94 -20.37 23.38
N ILE A 139 2.92 -19.57 22.94
CA ILE A 139 2.68 -18.47 21.98
C ILE A 139 2.30 -19.02 20.60
N ARG A 140 2.87 -20.17 20.22
CA ARG A 140 2.61 -20.81 18.92
C ARG A 140 1.25 -21.51 18.90
N SER A 141 0.86 -22.09 20.04
CA SER A 141 -0.29 -23.00 20.14
C SER A 141 -1.65 -22.33 20.42
N LEU A 142 -1.66 -21.11 20.98
CA LEU A 142 -2.92 -20.41 21.30
C LEU A 142 -3.66 -19.94 20.07
N THR A 143 -4.96 -20.20 19.94
CA THR A 143 -5.73 -19.68 18.79
C THR A 143 -5.77 -18.15 18.83
N PRO A 144 -5.68 -17.45 17.68
CA PRO A 144 -5.79 -15.98 17.63
C PRO A 144 -7.00 -15.44 18.37
N SER A 145 -8.13 -16.17 18.29
CA SER A 145 -9.36 -15.84 19.01
C SER A 145 -9.20 -15.85 20.53
N SER A 146 -8.43 -16.80 21.08
CA SER A 146 -8.17 -16.90 22.52
C SER A 146 -7.28 -15.75 22.99
N ILE A 147 -6.23 -15.43 22.25
CA ILE A 147 -5.34 -14.28 22.53
C ILE A 147 -6.15 -12.98 22.57
N ILE A 148 -7.10 -12.82 21.64
CA ILE A 148 -7.96 -11.64 21.60
C ILE A 148 -8.87 -11.56 22.81
N SER A 149 -9.51 -12.66 23.18
CA SER A 149 -10.41 -12.70 24.34
C SER A 149 -9.69 -12.36 25.64
N GLN A 150 -8.47 -12.86 25.83
CA GLN A 150 -7.66 -12.60 27.02
C GLN A 150 -7.15 -11.16 27.06
N TYR A 151 -6.71 -10.62 25.92
CA TYR A 151 -6.28 -9.22 25.84
C TYR A 151 -7.44 -8.26 26.14
N VAL A 152 -8.63 -8.52 25.62
CA VAL A 152 -9.83 -7.72 25.91
C VAL A 152 -10.19 -7.81 27.40
N ALA A 153 -10.08 -8.99 28.02
CA ALA A 153 -10.29 -9.15 29.45
C ALA A 153 -9.29 -8.33 30.28
N LEU A 154 -8.00 -8.39 29.95
CA LEU A 154 -6.95 -7.59 30.60
C LEU A 154 -7.18 -6.08 30.42
N CYS A 155 -7.55 -5.64 29.22
CA CYS A 155 -7.89 -4.24 28.95
C CYS A 155 -9.08 -3.76 29.80
N ASN A 156 -10.07 -4.62 30.05
CA ASN A 156 -11.20 -4.31 30.92
C ASN A 156 -10.78 -4.19 32.41
N GLU A 157 -9.83 -5.02 32.86
CA GLU A 157 -9.29 -4.96 34.23
C GLU A 157 -8.45 -3.68 34.45
N GLU A 158 -7.63 -3.32 33.47
CA GLU A 158 -6.75 -2.14 33.54
C GLU A 158 -7.44 -0.83 33.12
N ASN A 159 -8.72 -0.86 32.75
CA ASN A 159 -9.48 0.26 32.20
C ASN A 159 -8.82 0.91 30.95
N VAL A 160 -8.13 0.10 30.14
CA VAL A 160 -7.50 0.52 28.89
C VAL A 160 -8.42 0.21 27.72
N LYS A 161 -8.49 1.09 26.72
CA LYS A 161 -9.27 0.82 25.50
C LYS A 161 -8.53 -0.21 24.63
N PRO A 162 -9.14 -1.39 24.35
CA PRO A 162 -8.50 -2.42 23.55
C PRO A 162 -8.30 -1.98 22.09
N LEU A 163 -7.30 -2.58 21.45
CA LEU A 163 -7.04 -2.49 20.01
C LEU A 163 -8.22 -3.07 19.21
N ASP A 164 -8.45 -2.57 17.98
CA ASP A 164 -9.55 -3.05 17.14
C ASP A 164 -9.35 -4.53 16.74
N ASN A 165 -10.35 -5.37 17.02
CA ASN A 165 -10.32 -6.84 16.87
C ASN A 165 -9.91 -7.29 15.45
N LYS A 166 -10.30 -6.56 14.40
CA LYS A 166 -9.94 -6.91 13.02
C LYS A 166 -8.44 -6.76 12.72
N LEU A 167 -7.74 -5.89 13.45
CA LEU A 167 -6.31 -5.60 13.24
C LEU A 167 -5.42 -6.53 14.06
N MET A 168 -5.83 -6.90 15.28
CA MET A 168 -5.14 -7.92 16.10
C MET A 168 -4.99 -9.23 15.33
N VAL A 169 -6.09 -9.73 14.75
CA VAL A 169 -6.12 -11.00 14.02
C VAL A 169 -5.17 -10.95 12.82
N ASN A 170 -5.33 -9.97 11.93
CA ASN A 170 -4.76 -10.06 10.58
C ASN A 170 -3.32 -9.57 10.46
N ASN A 171 -2.90 -8.59 11.26
CA ASN A 171 -1.59 -7.96 11.05
C ASN A 171 -0.55 -8.36 12.10
N ILE A 172 -0.94 -8.54 13.35
CA ILE A 172 0.02 -8.79 14.42
C ILE A 172 0.08 -10.28 14.72
N ILE A 173 -1.05 -10.91 15.06
CA ILE A 173 -1.06 -12.35 15.39
C ILE A 173 -0.66 -13.20 14.19
N VAL A 174 -1.12 -12.88 12.97
CA VAL A 174 -0.68 -13.61 11.75
C VAL A 174 0.82 -13.45 11.51
N LYS A 175 1.40 -12.27 11.72
CA LYS A 175 2.87 -12.11 11.62
C LYS A 175 3.56 -12.96 12.68
N TYR A 176 3.24 -12.78 13.96
CA TYR A 176 3.89 -13.52 15.05
C TYR A 176 3.67 -15.05 15.01
N LYS A 177 2.58 -15.55 14.40
CA LYS A 177 2.32 -16.99 14.24
C LYS A 177 2.90 -17.62 12.97
N TYR A 178 2.88 -16.90 11.85
CA TYR A 178 3.17 -17.44 10.52
C TYR A 178 4.43 -16.85 9.88
N THR A 179 5.08 -15.86 10.49
CA THR A 179 6.51 -15.65 10.27
C THR A 179 7.24 -16.54 11.26
N ASP A 180 7.70 -17.69 10.78
CA ASP A 180 9.10 -18.01 11.03
C ASP A 180 9.86 -16.73 10.65
N VAL A 181 10.60 -16.15 11.60
CA VAL A 181 11.68 -15.28 11.18
C VAL A 181 12.65 -16.22 10.47
N GLU A 182 12.41 -16.48 9.19
CA GLU A 182 13.41 -16.93 8.24
C GLU A 182 14.42 -15.78 8.14
N ILE A 183 15.30 -15.69 9.14
CA ILE A 183 16.68 -15.37 8.84
C ILE A 183 17.18 -16.62 8.13
N GLU A 184 17.71 -16.44 6.92
CA GLU A 184 18.23 -17.51 6.06
C GLU A 184 18.94 -18.59 6.90
N GLY A 185 18.50 -19.85 6.75
CA GLY A 185 19.32 -21.04 7.04
C GLY A 185 19.06 -21.87 8.32
N CYS A 186 18.02 -21.60 9.12
CA CYS A 186 17.71 -22.43 10.28
C CYS A 186 16.95 -23.75 9.96
N ASN A 187 17.64 -24.89 10.02
CA ASN A 187 17.02 -26.22 10.05
C ASN A 187 16.55 -26.59 11.48
N VAL A 188 15.28 -26.98 11.62
CA VAL A 188 14.69 -27.43 12.89
C VAL A 188 15.09 -28.88 13.16
N TYR A 189 15.79 -29.13 14.27
CA TYR A 189 15.97 -30.50 14.80
C TYR A 189 15.02 -30.72 15.97
N GLU A 190 14.14 -31.70 15.83
CA GLU A 190 13.22 -32.11 16.88
C GLU A 190 13.96 -33.04 17.86
N SER A 191 14.46 -32.51 18.96
CA SER A 191 15.02 -33.33 20.04
C SER A 191 13.87 -34.02 20.79
N SER A 192 13.56 -35.25 20.39
CA SER A 192 12.75 -36.16 21.21
C SER A 192 13.49 -36.41 22.52
N ALA A 193 12.82 -36.14 23.65
CA ALA A 193 13.33 -36.46 24.97
C ALA A 193 13.63 -37.97 25.09
N PRO A 194 14.70 -38.39 25.80
CA PRO A 194 14.99 -39.80 26.00
C PRO A 194 13.87 -40.45 26.81
N GLY A 195 13.26 -41.49 26.21
CA GLY A 195 12.20 -42.27 26.82
C GLY A 195 12.60 -42.90 28.15
N ASN A 196 11.69 -42.79 29.11
CA ASN A 196 11.74 -43.53 30.36
C ASN A 196 11.62 -45.05 30.10
N GLY A 197 12.47 -45.81 30.79
CA GLY A 197 12.06 -47.01 31.53
C GLY A 197 11.51 -48.21 30.74
N LYS A 198 12.41 -49.19 30.57
CA LYS A 198 12.20 -50.61 30.24
C LYS A 198 10.89 -51.24 30.75
N PHE A 199 10.26 -52.05 29.91
CA PHE A 199 9.63 -53.31 30.31
C PHE A 199 10.25 -54.44 29.48
N GLU A 200 11.11 -55.25 30.13
CA GLU A 200 11.55 -56.54 29.62
C GLU A 200 10.39 -57.54 29.80
N THR A 201 10.00 -58.24 28.73
CA THR A 201 9.07 -59.38 28.79
C THR A 201 9.84 -60.64 29.19
N LEU A 202 9.37 -61.29 30.27
CA LEU A 202 9.81 -62.63 30.70
C LEU A 202 9.37 -63.70 29.71
N THR A 203 10.33 -64.39 29.10
CA THR A 203 10.36 -65.85 28.86
C THR A 203 11.81 -66.28 28.72
#